data_AF-A0A9Q0PGW5-F1
#
_entry.id   AF-A0A9Q0PGW5-F1
#
_cell.length_a   1.000
_cell.length_b   1.000
_cell.length_c   1.000
_cell.angle_alpha   90.00
_cell.angle_beta   90.00
_cell.angle_gamma   90.00
#
_symmetry.space_group_name_H-M   'P 1'
#
loop_
_entity.id
_entity.type
_entity.pdbx_description
1 polymer ?
#
loop_
_entity_poly.entity_id
_entity_poly.type
_entity_poly.pdbx_seq_one_letter_code
_entity_poly.pdbx_strand_id
1 'polypeptide(L)'
;MLFRQFFQGFTYPVRAHFLENLLEITEYRLTPYNQIDDYGQEKTWKMQKQAQAFKKRKSQIASSVEDVVEVADYKGYSSRTRESLSCWNPDSIGFNLIEHVLCHIIKKERPGAVLVFMTGWDDINSLKRSATSSSYLG
;
A
#
# COMPACT_ATOMS: atom_id res chain seq x y z
N MET A 1 23.77 24.67 29.88
CA MET A 1 24.08 24.31 28.49
C MET A 1 24.04 22.78 28.41
N LEU A 2 23.02 22.19 27.76
CA LEU A 2 22.85 20.74 27.66
C LEU A 2 23.46 20.28 26.32
N PHE A 3 24.57 19.54 26.38
CA PHE A 3 25.13 18.86 25.22
C PHE A 3 24.20 17.72 24.83
N ARG A 4 23.53 17.83 23.67
CA ARG A 4 22.90 16.66 23.03
C ARG A 4 23.98 15.90 22.28
N GLN A 5 24.42 14.78 22.84
CA GLN A 5 25.26 13.81 22.15
C GLN A 5 24.38 13.01 21.18
N PHE A 6 24.66 13.08 19.88
CA PHE A 6 24.06 12.18 18.89
C PHE A 6 24.93 10.93 18.78
N PHE A 7 24.34 9.75 19.02
CA PHE A 7 24.98 8.47 18.73
C PHE A 7 24.64 8.04 17.31
N GLN A 8 25.65 7.76 16.50
CA GLN A 8 25.47 7.25 15.15
C GLN A 8 25.08 5.77 15.23
N GLY A 9 23.81 5.47 14.96
CA GLY A 9 23.33 4.10 14.86
C GLY A 9 23.94 3.37 13.66
N PHE A 10 24.08 2.06 13.75
CA PHE A 10 24.53 1.22 12.64
C PHE A 10 23.34 0.53 11.98
N THR A 11 23.23 0.66 10.66
CA THR A 11 22.25 -0.07 9.84
C THR A 11 22.94 -0.59 8.57
N TYR A 12 22.49 -1.75 8.10
CA TYR A 12 22.86 -2.21 6.76
C TYR A 12 22.11 -1.39 5.70
N PRO A 13 22.65 -1.23 4.48
CA PRO A 13 21.98 -0.49 3.42
C PRO A 13 20.61 -1.11 3.09
N VAL A 14 19.56 -0.28 3.16
CA VAL A 14 18.18 -0.68 2.84
C VAL A 14 17.78 -0.04 1.52
N ARG A 15 17.32 -0.86 0.56
CA ARG A 15 16.74 -0.36 -0.69
C ARG A 15 15.29 0.03 -0.45
N ALA A 16 14.92 1.25 -0.84
CA ALA A 16 13.56 1.73 -0.80
C ALA A 16 12.89 1.53 -2.17
N HIS A 17 11.67 1.00 -2.17
CA HIS A 17 10.83 0.87 -3.35
C HIS A 17 9.54 1.65 -3.13
N PHE A 18 9.20 2.51 -4.08
CA PHE A 18 7.92 3.23 -4.09
C PHE A 18 6.82 2.39 -4.74
N LEU A 19 5.59 2.88 -4.71
CA LEU A 19 4.43 2.16 -5.22
C LEU A 19 4.60 1.78 -6.70
N GLU A 20 5.08 2.71 -7.52
CA GLU A 20 5.37 2.50 -8.93
C GLU A 20 6.36 1.35 -9.16
N ASN A 21 7.39 1.24 -8.31
CA ASN A 21 8.34 0.13 -8.36
C ASN A 21 7.67 -1.18 -7.96
N LEU A 22 6.83 -1.18 -6.93
CA LEU A 22 6.12 -2.39 -6.50
C LEU A 22 5.16 -2.89 -7.57
N LEU A 23 4.40 -2.00 -8.21
CA LEU A 23 3.51 -2.37 -9.30
C LEU A 23 4.27 -2.94 -10.49
N GLU A 24 5.41 -2.36 -10.84
CA GLU A 24 6.27 -2.85 -11.92
C GLU A 24 6.89 -4.22 -11.59
N ILE A 25 7.47 -4.38 -10.39
CA ILE A 25 8.15 -5.60 -9.96
C ILE A 25 7.16 -6.76 -9.78
N THR A 26 6.01 -6.47 -9.18
CA THR A 26 4.97 -7.48 -8.91
C THR A 26 4.05 -7.72 -10.10
N GLU A 27 4.11 -6.88 -11.14
CA GLU A 27 3.21 -6.88 -12.30
C GLU A 27 1.72 -6.74 -11.92
N TYR A 28 1.45 -6.23 -10.72
CA TYR A 28 0.11 -6.07 -10.18
C TYR A 28 -0.61 -4.90 -10.85
N ARG A 29 -1.87 -5.11 -11.22
CA ARG A 29 -2.70 -4.07 -11.85
C ARG A 29 -3.71 -3.51 -10.85
N LEU A 30 -3.57 -2.22 -10.53
CA LEU A 30 -4.58 -1.50 -9.77
C LEU A 30 -5.75 -1.18 -10.68
N THR A 31 -6.96 -1.47 -10.21
CA THR A 31 -8.20 -1.05 -10.85
C THR A 31 -9.06 -0.32 -9.81
N PRO A 32 -10.00 0.55 -10.21
CA PRO A 32 -10.85 1.28 -9.27
C PRO A 32 -11.64 0.37 -8.30
N TYR A 33 -11.89 -0.88 -8.70
CA TYR A 33 -12.65 -1.87 -7.93
C TYR A 33 -11.78 -2.78 -7.07
N ASN A 34 -10.48 -2.87 -7.35
CA ASN A 34 -9.55 -3.77 -6.68
C ASN A 34 -8.67 -3.07 -5.64
N GLN A 35 -9.03 -1.83 -5.29
CA GLN A 35 -8.31 -1.01 -4.32
C GLN A 35 -8.99 -0.97 -2.95
N ILE A 36 -10.25 -1.36 -2.91
CA ILE A 36 -11.06 -1.43 -1.70
C ILE A 36 -11.43 -2.89 -1.55
N ASP A 37 -11.00 -3.52 -0.46
CA ASP A 37 -11.39 -4.90 -0.20
C ASP A 37 -12.70 -4.94 0.57
N ASP A 38 -13.54 -5.92 0.27
CA ASP A 38 -14.79 -6.19 0.98
C ASP A 38 -14.57 -6.88 2.35
N TYR A 39 -13.37 -6.77 2.92
CA TYR A 39 -12.97 -7.53 4.10
C TYR A 39 -13.40 -6.85 5.39
N GLY A 40 -14.52 -7.32 5.95
CA GLY A 40 -15.04 -6.90 7.26
C GLY A 40 -16.52 -7.22 7.40
N GLN A 41 -16.91 -7.86 8.51
CA GLN A 41 -18.31 -8.22 8.82
C GLN A 41 -19.27 -7.02 8.99
N GLU A 42 -18.84 -5.78 8.77
CA GLU A 42 -19.67 -4.59 8.96
C GLU A 42 -20.17 -4.05 7.63
N LYS A 43 -21.22 -4.73 7.19
CA LYS A 43 -22.04 -4.46 6.00
C LYS A 43 -22.40 -2.97 5.91
N THR A 44 -22.19 -2.43 4.70
CA THR A 44 -22.91 -1.31 4.07
C THR A 44 -22.82 0.10 4.68
N TRP A 45 -22.75 0.27 6.01
CA TRP A 45 -22.74 1.62 6.61
C TRP A 45 -21.36 2.28 6.55
N LYS A 46 -20.26 1.51 6.62
CA LYS A 46 -18.88 2.03 6.43
C LYS A 46 -18.64 2.47 4.99
N MET A 47 -19.07 1.69 4.00
CA MET A 47 -19.01 2.10 2.58
C MET A 47 -19.83 3.37 2.33
N GLN A 48 -21.01 3.53 2.93
CA GLN A 48 -21.84 4.73 2.71
C GLN A 48 -21.30 5.97 3.45
N LYS A 49 -20.79 5.81 4.69
CA LYS A 49 -20.14 6.92 5.42
C LYS A 49 -18.77 7.28 4.86
N GLN A 50 -17.95 6.31 4.47
CA GLN A 50 -16.71 6.57 3.75
C GLN A 50 -17.04 7.18 2.40
N ALA A 51 -17.87 6.60 1.52
CA ALA A 51 -18.23 7.24 0.25
C ALA A 51 -18.82 8.67 0.39
N GLN A 52 -19.60 8.96 1.45
CA GLN A 52 -20.09 10.32 1.73
C GLN A 52 -19.04 11.25 2.37
N ALA A 53 -18.10 10.75 3.19
CA ALA A 53 -16.98 11.53 3.73
C ALA A 53 -15.87 11.74 2.69
N PHE A 54 -15.67 10.77 1.80
CA PHE A 54 -14.73 10.68 0.68
C PHE A 54 -15.14 11.65 -0.46
N LYS A 55 -16.45 11.83 -0.69
CA LYS A 55 -16.97 12.89 -1.57
C LYS A 55 -16.90 14.30 -0.97
N LYS A 56 -16.80 14.45 0.36
CA LYS A 56 -16.85 15.76 1.05
C LYS A 56 -15.52 16.28 1.57
N ARG A 57 -14.48 15.45 1.66
CA ARG A 57 -13.12 15.89 1.99
C ARG A 57 -12.13 15.16 1.10
N LYS A 58 -11.79 15.76 -0.05
CA LYS A 58 -10.49 15.50 -0.68
C LYS A 58 -9.44 15.81 0.39
N SER A 59 -8.69 14.81 0.84
CA SER A 59 -7.61 15.03 1.78
C SER A 59 -6.55 15.91 1.11
N GLN A 60 -5.84 16.73 1.88
CA GLN A 60 -4.72 17.54 1.35
C GLN A 60 -3.65 16.66 0.68
N ILE A 61 -3.61 15.38 1.04
CA ILE A 61 -2.77 14.35 0.44
C ILE A 61 -3.26 14.05 -0.99
N ALA A 62 -4.56 13.79 -1.20
CA ALA A 62 -5.11 13.54 -2.54
C ALA A 62 -4.86 14.71 -3.50
N SER A 63 -5.05 15.95 -3.06
CA SER A 63 -4.77 17.13 -3.91
C SER A 63 -3.28 17.29 -4.22
N SER A 64 -2.40 17.05 -3.25
CA SER A 64 -0.94 17.16 -3.46
C SER A 64 -0.41 16.02 -4.35
N VAL A 65 -1.02 14.85 -4.26
CA VAL A 65 -0.68 13.69 -5.09
C VAL A 65 -1.13 13.90 -6.53
N GLU A 66 -2.32 14.47 -6.77
CA GLU A 66 -2.78 14.80 -8.12
C GLU A 66 -1.81 15.76 -8.84
N ASP A 67 -1.31 16.81 -8.16
CA ASP A 67 -0.28 17.72 -8.70
C ASP A 67 1.08 17.03 -8.93
N VAL A 68 1.50 16.14 -8.03
CA VAL A 68 2.78 15.41 -8.17
C VAL A 68 2.72 14.34 -9.26
N VAL A 69 1.58 13.67 -9.43
CA VAL A 69 1.37 12.65 -10.48
C VAL A 69 1.34 13.28 -11.87
N GLU A 70 0.84 14.52 -12.02
CA GLU A 70 0.96 15.26 -13.29
C GLU A 70 2.41 15.64 -13.62
N VAL A 71 3.23 15.94 -12.61
CA VAL A 71 4.63 16.39 -12.78
C VAL A 71 5.62 15.21 -12.85
N ALA A 72 5.29 14.07 -12.25
CA ALA A 72 6.16 12.90 -12.21
C ALA A 72 6.23 12.23 -13.58
N ASP A 73 7.42 12.27 -14.20
CA ASP A 73 7.63 11.67 -15.51
C ASP A 73 7.76 10.14 -15.40
N TYR A 74 6.63 9.43 -15.30
CA TYR A 74 6.58 7.96 -15.27
C TYR A 74 6.92 7.30 -16.62
N LYS A 75 7.54 8.02 -17.57
CA LYS A 75 7.92 7.50 -18.90
C LYS A 75 8.87 6.29 -18.87
N GLY A 76 9.60 6.09 -17.77
CA GLY A 76 10.44 4.91 -17.56
C GLY A 76 9.70 3.64 -17.13
N TYR A 77 8.41 3.74 -16.76
CA TYR A 77 7.60 2.60 -16.29
C TYR A 77 6.67 2.08 -17.39
N SER A 78 6.26 0.82 -17.28
CA SER A 78 5.37 0.21 -18.26
C SER A 78 4.02 0.95 -18.35
N SER A 79 3.39 0.91 -19.54
CA SER A 79 2.07 1.51 -19.75
C SER A 79 1.02 0.97 -18.76
N ARG A 80 1.17 -0.29 -18.33
CA ARG A 80 0.30 -0.93 -17.33
C ARG A 80 0.48 -0.31 -15.95
N THR A 81 1.71 -0.09 -15.51
CA THR A 81 2.00 0.53 -14.22
C THR A 81 1.48 1.95 -14.17
N ARG A 82 1.65 2.71 -15.25
CA ARG A 82 1.11 4.08 -15.38
C ARG A 82 -0.41 4.11 -15.29
N GLU A 83 -1.09 3.20 -15.99
CA GLU A 83 -2.55 3.07 -15.91
C GLU A 83 -3.01 2.70 -14.49
N SER A 84 -2.29 1.79 -13.84
CA SER A 84 -2.55 1.38 -12.46
C SER A 84 -2.40 2.56 -11.47
N LEU A 85 -1.34 3.35 -11.62
CA LEU A 85 -1.10 4.56 -10.82
C LEU A 85 -2.16 5.64 -11.08
N SER A 86 -2.66 5.78 -12.31
CA SER A 86 -3.74 6.72 -12.62
C SER A 86 -5.06 6.36 -11.93
N CYS A 87 -5.27 5.07 -11.66
CA CYS A 87 -6.41 4.59 -10.90
C CYS A 87 -6.18 4.65 -9.39
N TRP A 88 -4.93 4.85 -8.93
CA TRP A 88 -4.56 4.71 -7.53
C TRP A 88 -5.20 5.77 -6.64
N ASN A 89 -5.65 5.34 -5.47
CA ASN A 89 -6.27 6.16 -4.46
C ASN A 89 -5.41 6.19 -3.18
N PRO A 90 -4.90 7.36 -2.75
CA PRO A 90 -4.05 7.48 -1.57
C PRO A 90 -4.79 7.29 -0.24
N ASP A 91 -6.11 7.45 -0.22
CA ASP A 91 -6.93 7.38 0.99
C ASP A 91 -7.35 5.93 1.35
N SER A 92 -7.14 4.96 0.45
CA SER A 92 -7.48 3.55 0.67
C SER A 92 -6.52 2.62 -0.06
N ILE A 93 -5.82 1.76 0.69
CA ILE A 93 -4.96 0.71 0.12
C ILE A 93 -5.49 -0.67 0.55
N GLY A 94 -5.82 -1.50 -0.43
CA GLY A 94 -6.38 -2.82 -0.18
C GLY A 94 -5.33 -3.85 0.24
N PHE A 95 -5.75 -4.80 1.09
CA PHE A 95 -5.05 -6.04 1.43
C PHE A 95 -4.69 -6.86 0.19
N ASN A 96 -5.43 -6.75 -0.91
CA ASN A 96 -5.12 -7.50 -2.14
C ASN A 96 -3.71 -7.14 -2.68
N LEU A 97 -3.37 -5.85 -2.69
CA LEU A 97 -2.01 -5.42 -3.07
C LEU A 97 -0.97 -5.95 -2.07
N ILE A 98 -1.25 -5.88 -0.77
CA ILE A 98 -0.35 -6.36 0.28
C ILE A 98 -0.11 -7.88 0.15
N GLU A 99 -1.17 -8.67 -0.04
CA GLU A 99 -1.09 -10.12 -0.24
C GLU A 99 -0.26 -10.45 -1.49
N HIS A 100 -0.48 -9.73 -2.60
CA HIS A 100 0.27 -9.94 -3.82
C HIS A 100 1.77 -9.64 -3.65
N VAL A 101 2.09 -8.54 -2.95
CA VAL A 101 3.47 -8.17 -2.60
C VAL A 101 4.09 -9.23 -1.68
N LEU A 102 3.39 -9.69 -0.65
CA LEU A 102 3.86 -10.73 0.25
C LEU A 102 4.14 -12.04 -0.50
N CYS A 103 3.23 -12.45 -1.37
CA CYS A 103 3.39 -13.63 -2.22
C CYS A 103 4.61 -13.51 -3.15
N HIS A 104 4.85 -12.32 -3.71
CA HIS A 104 6.04 -12.05 -4.51
C HIS A 104 7.32 -12.16 -3.69
N ILE A 105 7.38 -11.56 -2.50
CA ILE A 105 8.55 -11.63 -1.61
C ILE A 105 8.85 -13.09 -1.25
N ILE A 106 7.84 -13.85 -0.81
CA ILE A 106 8.02 -15.25 -0.39
C ILE A 106 8.53 -16.13 -1.56
N LYS A 107 8.05 -15.87 -2.79
CA LYS A 107 8.41 -16.68 -3.96
C LYS A 107 9.73 -16.29 -4.63
N LYS A 108 10.10 -15.00 -4.61
CA LYS A 108 11.21 -14.48 -5.43
C LYS A 108 12.37 -13.91 -4.61
N GLU A 109 12.16 -13.55 -3.34
CA GLU A 109 13.20 -12.94 -2.49
C GLU A 109 13.89 -13.96 -1.58
N ARG A 110 14.99 -13.51 -0.95
CA ARG A 110 15.77 -14.34 -0.02
C ARG A 110 15.01 -14.57 1.30
N PRO A 111 15.28 -15.69 2.01
CA PRO A 111 14.69 -15.94 3.32
C PRO A 111 14.91 -14.79 4.29
N GLY A 112 13.83 -14.34 4.94
CA GLY A 112 13.83 -13.25 5.90
C GLY A 112 12.44 -13.01 6.49
N ALA A 113 12.37 -12.26 7.59
CA ALA A 113 11.09 -11.86 8.18
C ALA A 113 10.52 -10.65 7.43
N VAL A 114 9.21 -10.64 7.19
CA VAL A 114 8.51 -9.50 6.63
C VAL A 114 7.77 -8.75 7.74
N LEU A 115 7.98 -7.44 7.81
CA LEU A 115 7.30 -6.55 8.74
C LEU A 115 6.34 -5.64 7.95
N VAL A 116 5.04 -5.75 8.23
CA VAL A 116 4.00 -4.92 7.61
C VAL A 116 3.49 -3.90 8.62
N PHE A 117 3.51 -2.62 8.25
CA PHE A 117 2.96 -1.53 9.06
C PHE A 117 1.54 -1.20 8.59
N MET A 118 0.57 -1.23 9.50
CA MET A 118 -0.85 -0.91 9.24
C MET A 118 -1.35 0.18 10.18
N THR A 119 -2.34 0.95 9.75
CA THR A 119 -2.84 2.14 10.46
C THR A 119 -3.79 1.85 11.61
N GLY A 120 -4.44 0.67 11.65
CA GLY A 120 -5.45 0.31 12.65
C GLY A 120 -5.36 -1.12 13.15
N TRP A 121 -5.84 -1.34 14.38
CA TRP A 121 -5.87 -2.68 14.99
C TRP A 121 -6.79 -3.66 14.26
N ASP A 122 -7.94 -3.16 13.77
CA ASP A 122 -8.83 -3.94 12.90
C ASP A 122 -8.13 -4.35 11.60
N ASP A 123 -7.33 -3.47 11.01
CA ASP A 123 -6.59 -3.76 9.78
C ASP A 123 -5.53 -4.85 10.01
N ILE A 124 -4.81 -4.78 11.13
CA ILE A 124 -3.82 -5.79 11.54
C ILE A 124 -4.50 -7.16 11.71
N ASN A 125 -5.62 -7.21 12.42
CA ASN A 125 -6.35 -8.46 12.64
C ASN A 125 -6.93 -9.04 11.35
N SER A 126 -7.41 -8.18 10.45
CA SER A 126 -7.93 -8.59 9.14
C SER A 126 -6.82 -9.13 8.24
N LEU A 127 -5.68 -8.44 8.16
CA LEU A 127 -4.51 -8.93 7.44
C LEU A 127 -4.06 -10.29 7.98
N LYS A 128 -3.94 -10.42 9.31
CA LYS A 128 -3.56 -11.68 9.97
C LYS A 128 -4.50 -12.83 9.58
N ARG A 129 -5.81 -12.59 9.58
CA ARG A 129 -6.81 -13.60 9.16
C ARG A 129 -6.69 -13.96 7.69
N SER A 130 -6.52 -12.97 6.80
CA SER A 130 -6.34 -13.22 5.36
C SER A 130 -5.09 -14.06 5.08
N ALA A 131 -3.96 -13.71 5.70
CA ALA A 131 -2.70 -14.44 5.55
C ALA A 131 -2.80 -15.88 6.08
N THR A 132 -3.53 -16.10 7.17
CA THR A 132 -3.73 -17.46 7.74
C THR A 132 -4.69 -18.29 6.90
N SER A 133 -5.59 -17.66 6.14
CA SER A 133 -6.55 -18.33 5.25
C SER A 133 -5.97 -18.68 3.88
N SER A 134 -4.96 -17.92 3.43
CA SER A 134 -4.27 -18.15 2.17
C SER A 134 -3.27 -19.30 2.34
N SER A 135 -3.52 -20.43 1.67
CA SER A 135 -2.74 -21.67 1.75
C SER A 135 -1.28 -21.57 1.27
N TYR A 136 -0.84 -20.39 0.83
CA TYR A 136 0.53 -20.10 0.40
C TYR A 136 1.42 -19.49 1.49
N LEU A 137 0.82 -19.13 2.64
CA LEU A 137 1.47 -18.46 3.78
C LEU A 137 1.47 -19.32 5.06
N GLY A 138 0.98 -20.56 4.97
CA GLY A 138 0.93 -21.55 6.06
C GLY A 138 2.00 -22.62 5.94
#